data_AF-A0A914FT46-F1
#
_entry.id   AF-A0A914FT46-F1
#
_cell.length_a   1.000
_cell.length_b   1.000
_cell.length_c   1.000
_cell.angle_alpha   90.00
_cell.angle_beta   90.00
_cell.angle_gamma   90.00
#
_symmetry.space_group_name_H-M   'P 1'
#
loop_
_entity.id
_entity.type
_entity.pdbx_description
1 polymer ?
#
loop_
_entity_poly.entity_id
_entity_poly.type
_entity_poly.pdbx_seq_one_letter_code
_entity_poly.pdbx_strand_id
1 'polypeptide(L)'
;MQIFACFRKDDENVEIFNGVLLASGHHSEPRWPSPFPGQDIFQGDITHSHDYHSHQGYEDKIISVVGIGNSGGDIAVELSRIAKQVYLVTRRGTWVCNRLLNGGYPRDASMTRKDIFLRGITSFDKLNDTLEAKLNQSMNHEAYGLKPKHRFLR
;
A
#
# COMPACT_ATOMS: atom_id res chain seq x y z
N MET A 1 -17.88 28.46 -19.70
CA MET A 1 -17.17 27.76 -18.60
C MET A 1 -15.69 28.01 -18.81
N GLN A 2 -15.11 28.99 -18.14
CA GLN A 2 -13.68 29.30 -18.23
C GLN A 2 -12.97 28.48 -17.15
N ILE A 3 -11.99 27.67 -17.54
CA ILE A 3 -11.19 26.86 -16.62
C ILE A 3 -9.83 27.55 -16.51
N PHE A 4 -9.47 27.93 -15.29
CA PHE A 4 -8.18 28.53 -14.96
C PHE A 4 -7.16 27.40 -14.74
N ALA A 5 -6.01 27.46 -15.40
CA ALA A 5 -4.87 26.58 -15.14
C ALA A 5 -3.78 27.41 -14.45
N CYS A 6 -3.41 27.03 -13.22
CA CYS A 6 -2.30 27.64 -12.49
C CYS A 6 -1.01 26.89 -12.86
N PHE A 7 -0.04 27.60 -13.46
CA PHE A 7 1.30 27.08 -13.74
C PHE A 7 2.30 27.79 -12.83
N ARG A 8 2.87 27.04 -11.87
CA ARG A 8 3.79 27.49 -10.79
C ARG A 8 3.17 28.43 -9.75
N LYS A 9 3.61 28.25 -8.51
CA LYS A 9 3.06 28.86 -7.29
C LYS A 9 3.26 30.39 -7.20
N ASP A 10 4.16 30.95 -8.01
CA ASP A 10 4.63 32.34 -7.87
C ASP A 10 4.42 33.21 -9.13
N ASP A 11 3.79 32.67 -10.18
CA ASP A 11 3.46 33.40 -11.42
C ASP A 11 1.94 33.35 -11.66
N GLU A 12 1.24 34.43 -11.38
CA GLU A 12 -0.19 34.56 -11.68
C GLU A 12 -0.41 34.88 -13.18
N ASN A 13 -0.18 33.90 -14.05
CA ASN A 13 -0.51 34.00 -15.47
C ASN A 13 -1.86 33.35 -15.75
N VAL A 14 -2.75 34.10 -16.42
CA VAL A 14 -4.09 33.63 -16.79
C VAL A 14 -4.12 33.38 -18.29
N GLU A 15 -4.34 32.12 -18.66
CA GLU A 15 -4.49 31.69 -20.06
C GLU A 15 -5.81 30.95 -20.28
N ILE A 16 -6.39 31.08 -21.47
CA ILE A 16 -7.66 30.44 -21.85
C ILE A 16 -7.36 29.21 -22.72
N PHE A 17 -7.83 28.05 -22.28
CA PHE A 17 -7.68 26.79 -23.01
C PHE A 17 -9.04 26.25 -23.47
N ASN A 18 -9.05 25.50 -24.57
CA ASN A 18 -10.25 24.80 -25.05
C ASN A 18 -10.57 23.53 -24.24
N GLY A 19 -9.62 23.01 -23.46
CA GLY A 19 -9.79 21.84 -22.60
C GLY A 19 -8.65 21.72 -21.60
N VAL A 20 -8.92 21.09 -20.46
CA VAL A 20 -7.96 20.92 -19.36
C VAL A 20 -7.96 19.46 -18.91
N LEU A 21 -6.77 18.90 -18.72
CA LEU A 21 -6.56 17.58 -18.14
C LEU A 21 -5.87 17.73 -16.79
N LEU A 22 -6.51 17.26 -15.72
CA LEU A 22 -5.91 17.26 -14.39
C LEU A 22 -5.15 15.94 -14.18
N ALA A 23 -3.81 16.04 -14.13
CA ALA A 23 -2.91 14.91 -13.99
C ALA A 23 -1.90 15.08 -12.83
N SER A 24 -2.31 15.75 -11.75
CA SER A 24 -1.45 16.10 -10.59
C SER A 24 -1.09 14.92 -9.67
N GLY A 25 -1.67 13.74 -9.89
CA GLY A 25 -1.53 12.60 -8.98
C GLY A 25 -2.33 12.76 -7.68
N HIS A 26 -2.34 11.71 -6.85
CA HIS A 26 -3.14 11.64 -5.61
C HIS A 26 -2.35 11.13 -4.39
N HIS A 27 -1.01 11.07 -4.50
CA HIS A 27 -0.10 10.57 -3.46
C HIS A 27 0.95 11.60 -3.04
N SER A 28 0.77 12.87 -3.41
CA SER A 28 1.70 13.96 -3.08
C SER A 28 1.59 14.41 -1.63
N GLU A 29 0.37 14.46 -1.07
CA GLU A 29 0.15 14.94 0.30
C GLU A 29 0.11 13.76 1.29
N PRO A 30 0.97 13.74 2.32
CA PRO A 30 0.96 12.69 3.33
C PRO A 30 -0.30 12.78 4.20
N ARG A 31 -0.87 11.61 4.54
CA ARG A 31 -2.05 11.53 5.42
C ARG A 31 -1.65 11.00 6.78
N TRP A 32 -1.41 11.90 7.71
CA TRP A 32 -1.20 11.55 9.11
C TRP A 32 -2.52 11.12 9.79
N PRO A 33 -2.51 10.07 10.62
CA PRO A 33 -3.62 9.79 11.53
C PRO A 33 -3.69 10.86 12.64
N SER A 34 -4.80 10.88 13.37
CA SER A 34 -4.85 11.60 14.65
C SER A 34 -3.71 11.13 15.56
N PRO A 35 -3.10 12.02 16.37
CA PRO A 35 -2.02 11.65 17.26
C PRO A 35 -2.39 10.46 18.16
N PHE A 36 -1.46 9.53 18.32
CA PHE A 36 -1.65 8.40 19.22
C PHE A 36 -1.61 8.88 20.68
N PRO A 37 -2.34 8.23 21.61
CA PRO A 37 -2.19 8.51 23.04
C PRO A 37 -0.74 8.34 23.48
N GLY A 38 -0.16 9.38 24.10
CA GLY A 38 1.24 9.40 24.54
C GLY A 38 2.27 9.63 23.44
N GLN A 39 1.85 10.04 22.24
CA GLN A 39 2.78 10.38 21.15
C GLN A 39 3.68 11.57 21.49
N ASP A 40 3.18 12.52 22.27
CA ASP A 40 3.87 13.74 22.69
C ASP A 40 5.04 13.48 23.66
N ILE A 41 4.97 12.40 24.44
CA ILE A 41 6.04 12.00 25.36
C ILE A 41 7.04 11.02 24.72
N PHE A 42 6.78 10.55 23.49
CA PHE A 42 7.68 9.66 22.77
C PHE A 42 8.97 10.42 22.39
N GLN A 43 10.11 9.87 22.81
CA GLN A 43 11.43 10.50 22.63
C GLN A 43 12.13 10.08 21.33
N GLY A 44 11.54 9.16 20.56
CA GLY A 44 12.09 8.70 19.29
C GLY A 44 11.56 9.49 18.11
N ASP A 45 12.12 9.21 16.93
CA ASP A 45 11.72 9.87 15.69
C ASP A 45 10.39 9.30 15.16
N ILE A 46 9.54 10.18 14.64
CA ILE A 46 8.28 9.83 13.96
C ILE A 46 8.33 10.40 12.55
N THR A 47 8.28 9.53 11.55
CA THR A 47 8.42 9.89 10.13
C THR A 47 7.30 9.25 9.31
N HIS A 48 6.69 10.00 8.38
CA HIS A 48 5.71 9.42 7.44
C HIS A 48 6.46 8.65 6.36
N SER A 49 5.84 7.63 5.76
CA SER A 49 6.44 6.91 4.62
C SER A 49 6.71 7.79 3.40
N HIS A 50 6.14 9.00 3.35
CA HIS A 50 6.37 9.99 2.28
C HIS A 50 7.78 10.58 2.36
N ASP A 51 8.30 10.75 3.59
CA ASP A 51 9.62 11.33 3.86
C ASP A 51 10.72 10.27 3.98
N TYR A 52 10.36 8.98 3.87
CA TYR A 52 11.31 7.88 3.87
C TYR A 52 11.96 7.75 2.49
N HIS A 53 13.29 7.86 2.44
CA HIS A 53 14.05 7.77 1.19
C HIS A 53 15.16 6.72 1.21
N SER A 54 15.62 6.30 2.39
CA SER A 54 16.74 5.38 2.53
C SER A 54 16.71 4.70 3.89
N HIS A 55 17.25 3.48 3.93
CA HIS A 55 17.48 2.73 5.16
C HIS A 55 18.63 3.30 6.01
N GLN A 56 19.45 4.22 5.48
CA GLN A 56 20.56 4.83 6.23
C GLN A 56 20.06 5.58 7.46
N GLY A 57 20.71 5.36 8.61
CA GLY A 57 20.35 5.98 9.89
C GLY A 57 19.34 5.17 10.72
N TYR A 58 18.97 3.97 10.26
CA TYR A 58 18.06 3.05 10.95
C TYR A 58 18.76 1.78 11.48
N GLU A 59 20.08 1.69 11.34
CA GLU A 59 20.90 0.56 11.79
C GLU A 59 20.76 0.35 13.30
N ASP A 60 20.63 -0.91 13.72
CA ASP A 60 20.54 -1.33 15.13
C ASP A 60 19.42 -0.67 15.96
N LYS A 61 18.48 0.04 15.31
CA LYS A 61 17.30 0.63 15.97
C LYS A 61 16.19 -0.40 16.17
N ILE A 62 15.31 -0.14 17.13
CA ILE A 62 14.03 -0.83 17.27
C ILE A 62 12.96 0.05 16.61
N ILE A 63 12.30 -0.47 15.59
CA ILE A 63 11.45 0.33 14.69
C ILE A 63 10.04 -0.25 14.65
N SER A 64 9.04 0.62 14.72
CA SER A 64 7.63 0.25 14.53
C SER A 64 7.10 0.90 13.25
N VAL A 65 6.74 0.09 12.26
CA VAL A 65 6.11 0.53 11.01
C VAL A 65 4.61 0.40 11.15
N VAL A 66 3.89 1.53 11.10
CA VAL A 66 2.43 1.56 11.27
C VAL A 66 1.73 1.54 9.93
N GLY A 67 0.93 0.50 9.70
CA GLY A 67 0.16 0.29 8.48
C GLY A 67 0.79 -0.77 7.57
N ILE A 68 -0.07 -1.58 6.94
CA ILE A 68 0.32 -2.69 6.05
C ILE A 68 -0.17 -2.47 4.61
N GLY A 69 -0.02 -1.22 4.14
CA GLY A 69 -0.06 -0.94 2.70
C GLY A 69 1.24 -1.36 2.02
N ASN A 70 1.34 -1.17 0.71
CA ASN A 70 2.56 -1.52 -0.04
C ASN A 70 3.80 -0.82 0.53
N SER A 71 3.73 0.51 0.79
CA SER A 71 4.84 1.25 1.40
C SER A 71 5.23 0.71 2.78
N GLY A 72 4.26 0.39 3.64
CA GLY A 72 4.54 -0.14 4.97
C GLY A 72 5.20 -1.52 4.92
N GLY A 73 4.77 -2.38 4.00
CA GLY A 73 5.42 -3.67 3.75
C GLY A 73 6.85 -3.52 3.23
N ASP A 74 7.05 -2.70 2.20
CA ASP A 74 8.36 -2.49 1.59
C ASP A 74 9.37 -1.89 2.60
N ILE A 75 8.97 -0.84 3.32
CA ILE A 75 9.81 -0.21 4.36
C ILE A 75 10.12 -1.22 5.48
N ALA A 76 9.12 -1.97 5.96
CA ALA A 76 9.35 -2.94 7.03
C ALA A 76 10.33 -4.05 6.61
N VAL A 77 10.24 -4.55 5.37
CA VAL A 77 11.13 -5.59 4.84
C VAL A 77 12.53 -5.04 4.53
N GLU A 78 12.64 -3.80 4.08
CA GLU A 78 13.94 -3.16 3.86
C GLU A 78 14.67 -2.93 5.19
N LEU A 79 13.99 -2.33 6.17
CA LEU A 79 14.57 -2.03 7.48
C LEU A 79 14.85 -3.29 8.31
N SER A 80 14.10 -4.38 8.14
CA SER A 80 14.33 -5.62 8.91
C SER A 80 15.68 -6.27 8.65
N ARG A 81 16.39 -5.86 7.60
CA ARG A 81 17.72 -6.36 7.25
C ARG A 81 18.85 -5.68 8.02
N ILE A 82 18.60 -4.47 8.54
CA ILE A 82 19.64 -3.62 9.16
C ILE A 82 19.29 -3.16 10.57
N ALA A 83 18.00 -3.12 10.92
CA ALA A 83 17.54 -2.71 12.23
C ALA A 83 17.66 -3.87 13.22
N LYS A 84 17.75 -3.55 14.52
CA LYS A 84 17.78 -4.56 15.58
C LYS A 84 16.47 -5.34 15.65
N GLN A 85 15.35 -4.66 15.45
CA GLN A 85 14.03 -5.29 15.40
C GLN A 85 13.05 -4.37 14.67
N VAL A 86 12.20 -4.95 13.82
CA VAL A 86 11.09 -4.25 13.19
C VAL A 86 9.77 -4.87 13.64
N TYR A 87 8.83 -4.02 14.04
CA TYR A 87 7.44 -4.38 14.32
C TYR A 87 6.55 -3.82 13.21
N LEU A 88 5.82 -4.68 12.51
CA LEU A 88 4.82 -4.27 11.55
C LEU A 88 3.44 -4.22 12.23
N VAL A 89 2.93 -3.01 12.45
CA VAL A 89 1.70 -2.78 13.21
C VAL A 89 0.53 -2.59 12.26
N THR A 90 -0.49 -3.44 12.39
CA THR A 90 -1.72 -3.35 11.59
C THR A 90 -2.96 -3.52 12.46
N ARG A 91 -4.01 -2.76 12.13
CA ARG A 91 -5.30 -2.86 12.82
C ARG A 91 -6.22 -3.93 12.24
N ARG A 92 -6.07 -4.25 10.95
CA ARG A 92 -7.03 -5.08 10.20
C ARG A 92 -6.42 -6.34 9.59
N GLY A 93 -5.10 -6.43 9.51
CA GLY A 93 -4.44 -7.41 8.62
C GLY A 93 -4.60 -7.04 7.15
N THR A 94 -3.98 -7.83 6.27
CA THR A 94 -4.14 -7.73 4.82
C THR A 94 -3.84 -9.07 4.15
N TRP A 95 -4.34 -9.22 2.93
CA TRP A 95 -3.97 -10.32 2.04
C TRP A 95 -2.68 -9.97 1.30
N VAL A 96 -1.58 -10.64 1.65
CA VAL A 96 -0.28 -10.50 1.01
C VAL A 96 -0.27 -11.31 -0.29
N CYS A 97 -0.02 -10.62 -1.40
CA CYS A 97 -0.02 -11.22 -2.73
C CYS A 97 1.38 -11.23 -3.32
N ASN A 98 1.89 -12.41 -3.69
CA ASN A 98 3.13 -12.50 -4.44
C ASN A 98 2.97 -11.91 -5.84
N ARG A 99 3.97 -11.17 -6.31
CA ARG A 99 4.04 -10.66 -7.69
C ARG A 99 4.08 -11.80 -8.72
N LEU A 100 4.69 -12.92 -8.35
CA LEU A 100 4.80 -14.11 -9.20
C LEU A 100 3.73 -15.15 -8.83
N LEU A 101 3.20 -15.82 -9.85
CA LEU A 101 2.37 -17.01 -9.72
C LEU A 101 3.22 -18.28 -9.82
N ASN A 102 2.56 -19.43 -9.69
CA ASN A 102 3.18 -20.73 -9.94
C ASN A 102 3.82 -20.77 -11.34
N GLY A 103 5.06 -21.26 -11.41
CA GLY A 103 5.83 -21.26 -12.66
C GLY A 103 6.54 -19.93 -12.98
N GLY A 104 6.51 -18.94 -12.09
CA GLY A 104 7.29 -17.71 -12.23
C GLY A 104 6.67 -16.64 -13.13
N TYR A 105 5.44 -16.84 -13.61
CA TYR A 105 4.76 -15.84 -14.43
C TYR A 105 4.31 -14.63 -13.59
N PRO A 106 4.42 -13.39 -14.12
CA PRO A 106 3.88 -12.20 -13.47
C PRO A 106 2.36 -12.31 -13.29
N ARG A 107 1.86 -12.02 -12.09
CA ARG A 107 0.44 -12.16 -11.73
C ARG A 107 -0.47 -11.27 -12.56
N ASP A 108 -0.05 -10.04 -12.78
CA ASP A 108 -0.77 -9.03 -13.55
C ASP A 108 -0.87 -9.41 -15.04
N ALA A 109 0.23 -9.89 -15.63
CA ALA A 109 0.25 -10.36 -17.02
C ALA A 109 -0.53 -11.68 -17.21
N SER A 110 -0.61 -12.50 -16.16
CA SER A 110 -1.30 -13.79 -16.20
C SER A 110 -2.81 -13.68 -16.04
N MET A 111 -3.35 -12.50 -15.71
CA MET A 111 -4.79 -12.26 -15.72
C MET A 111 -5.27 -12.13 -17.17
N THR A 112 -5.91 -13.19 -17.67
CA THR A 112 -6.40 -13.22 -19.05
C THR A 112 -7.83 -12.71 -19.17
N ARG A 113 -8.27 -12.40 -20.39
CA ARG A 113 -9.69 -12.09 -20.68
C ARG A 113 -10.64 -13.21 -20.25
N LYS A 114 -10.18 -14.47 -20.23
CA LYS A 114 -10.96 -15.62 -19.75
C LYS A 114 -11.18 -15.56 -18.26
N ASP A 115 -10.18 -15.14 -17.48
CA ASP A 115 -10.33 -14.97 -16.03
C ASP A 115 -11.33 -13.84 -15.71
N ILE A 116 -11.27 -12.74 -16.46
CA ILE A 116 -12.24 -11.63 -16.32
C ILE A 116 -13.66 -12.11 -16.63
N PHE A 117 -13.84 -12.86 -17.73
CA PHE A 117 -15.13 -13.45 -18.09
C PHE A 117 -15.65 -14.43 -17.02
N LEU A 118 -14.77 -15.32 -16.54
CA LEU A 118 -15.10 -16.27 -15.48
C LEU A 118 -15.49 -15.58 -14.17
N ARG A 119 -14.84 -14.45 -13.83
CA ARG A 119 -15.25 -13.60 -12.69
C ARG A 119 -16.65 -13.01 -12.88
N GLY A 120 -17.05 -12.70 -14.11
CA GLY A 120 -18.36 -12.13 -14.42
C GLY A 120 -19.52 -13.13 -14.30
N ILE A 121 -19.26 -14.44 -14.43
CA ILE A 121 -20.28 -15.49 -14.36
C ILE A 121 -20.27 -16.30 -13.06
N THR A 122 -19.18 -16.23 -12.29
CA THR A 122 -19.03 -16.96 -11.02
C THR A 122 -19.55 -16.10 -9.87
N SER A 123 -20.25 -16.73 -8.90
CA SER A 123 -20.65 -16.05 -7.67
C SER A 123 -19.44 -15.46 -6.94
N PHE A 124 -19.61 -14.24 -6.42
CA PHE A 124 -18.60 -13.45 -5.76
C PHE A 124 -17.96 -14.17 -4.55
N ASP A 125 -18.74 -14.94 -3.80
CA ASP A 125 -18.25 -15.69 -2.64
C ASP A 125 -17.31 -16.83 -3.04
N LYS A 126 -17.68 -17.62 -4.05
CA LYS A 126 -16.85 -18.73 -4.56
C LYS A 126 -15.53 -18.23 -5.13
N LEU A 127 -15.56 -17.07 -5.78
CA LEU A 127 -14.37 -16.41 -6.29
C LEU A 127 -13.43 -16.01 -5.14
N ASN A 128 -13.97 -15.40 -4.08
CA ASN A 128 -13.22 -15.06 -2.89
C ASN A 128 -12.64 -16.31 -2.19
N ASP A 129 -13.44 -17.34 -1.96
CA ASP A 129 -12.99 -18.59 -1.33
C ASP A 129 -11.79 -19.19 -2.09
N THR A 130 -11.88 -19.22 -3.43
CA THR A 130 -10.82 -19.75 -4.30
C THR A 130 -9.56 -18.89 -4.23
N LEU A 131 -9.69 -17.57 -4.26
CA LEU A 131 -8.55 -16.65 -4.20
C LEU A 131 -7.86 -16.70 -2.84
N GLU A 132 -8.63 -16.69 -1.75
CA GLU A 132 -8.11 -16.77 -0.39
C GLU A 132 -7.44 -18.13 -0.12
N ALA A 133 -7.99 -19.22 -0.66
CA ALA A 133 -7.32 -20.53 -0.60
C ALA A 133 -5.98 -20.51 -1.34
N LYS A 134 -5.91 -19.92 -2.54
CA LYS A 134 -4.64 -19.79 -3.29
C LYS A 134 -3.62 -18.91 -2.59
N LEU A 135 -4.06 -17.83 -1.94
CA LEU A 135 -3.17 -16.97 -1.16
C LEU A 135 -2.63 -17.70 0.07
N ASN A 136 -3.49 -18.47 0.77
CA ASN A 136 -3.09 -19.28 1.91
C ASN A 136 -2.15 -20.44 1.55
N GLN A 137 -2.18 -20.94 0.31
CA GLN A 137 -1.19 -21.91 -0.17
C GLN A 137 0.22 -21.31 -0.23
N SER A 138 0.36 -20.02 -0.56
CA SER A 138 1.66 -19.37 -0.59
C SER A 138 2.14 -18.93 0.79
N MET A 139 1.24 -18.41 1.62
CA MET A 139 1.53 -17.94 2.97
C MET A 139 0.28 -18.11 3.81
N ASN A 140 0.34 -18.87 4.90
CA ASN A 140 -0.79 -19.01 5.80
C ASN A 140 -1.00 -17.71 6.57
N HIS A 141 -1.96 -16.89 6.14
CA HIS A 141 -2.13 -15.54 6.70
C HIS A 141 -2.55 -15.56 8.18
N GLU A 142 -3.19 -16.64 8.64
CA GLU A 142 -3.59 -16.79 10.04
C GLU A 142 -2.38 -17.07 10.93
N ALA A 143 -1.52 -18.00 10.51
CA ALA A 143 -0.30 -18.35 11.24
C ALA A 143 0.67 -17.15 11.38
N TYR A 144 0.69 -16.27 10.38
CA TYR A 144 1.51 -15.05 10.39
C TYR A 144 0.80 -13.83 11.03
N GLY A 145 -0.42 -13.99 11.54
CA GLY A 145 -1.17 -12.90 12.18
C GLY A 145 -1.65 -11.79 11.22
N LEU A 146 -1.70 -12.07 9.91
CA LEU A 146 -2.06 -11.13 8.86
C LEU A 146 -3.49 -11.31 8.33
N LYS A 147 -4.16 -12.42 8.65
CA LYS A 147 -5.50 -12.75 8.15
C LYS A 147 -6.52 -11.66 8.51
N PRO A 148 -7.08 -10.96 7.51
CA PRO A 148 -8.04 -9.91 7.79
C PRO A 148 -9.46 -10.46 7.99
N LYS A 149 -10.33 -9.64 8.62
CA LYS A 149 -11.78 -9.93 8.73
C LYS A 149 -12.56 -9.72 7.43
N HIS A 150 -11.98 -9.06 6.42
CA HIS A 150 -12.64 -8.76 5.15
C HIS A 150 -12.18 -9.74 4.06
N ARG A 151 -13.06 -9.98 3.07
CA ARG A 151 -12.76 -10.82 1.91
C ARG A 151 -11.70 -10.17 1.00
N PHE A 152 -11.07 -10.97 0.15
CA PHE A 152 -10.02 -10.49 -0.75
C PHE A 152 -10.52 -9.48 -1.80
N LEU A 153 -11.60 -9.82 -2.50
CA LEU A 153 -12.35 -8.92 -3.38
C LEU A 153 -13.49 -8.30 -2.58
N ARG A 154 -13.64 -6.97 -2.69
CA ARG A 154 -14.74 -6.20 -2.08
C ARG A 154 -15.81 -5.86 -3.09
#